data_AF-A0A7I8C675-F1
#
_entry.id   AF-A0A7I8C675-F1
#
_cell.length_a   1.000
_cell.length_b   1.000
_cell.length_c   1.000
_cell.angle_alpha   90.00
_cell.angle_beta   90.00
_cell.angle_gamma   90.00
#
_symmetry.space_group_name_H-M   'P 1'
#
loop_
_entity.id
_entity.type
_entity.pdbx_description
1 polymer ?
#
loop_
_entity_poly.entity_id
_entity_poly.type
_entity_poly.pdbx_seq_one_letter_code
_entity_poly.pdbx_strand_id
1 'polypeptide(L)'
;MATSQTPALSDAQIAAIIDQPKLVDENVHWDHQPNNSNFRWWRAPVFSEEGVALAGMSCEMGFRLGVAPEDCRYSFTLYVRRLTNKSRIYQIEVCRPDRISHREPGKLLMGPHQHFGDRAEEIEPAPNLCCADHEQWFHLFLRNANIGFGAEYRSPTEGSLF
;
A
#
# COMPACT_ATOMS: atom_id res chain seq x y z
N MET A 1 18.38 19.19 -23.29
CA MET A 1 18.66 17.92 -22.61
C MET A 1 17.36 17.15 -22.51
N ALA A 2 17.23 16.01 -23.19
CA ALA A 2 16.04 15.19 -23.09
C ALA A 2 16.01 14.53 -21.71
N THR A 3 14.97 14.79 -20.92
CA THR A 3 14.69 14.05 -19.69
C THR A 3 14.41 12.61 -20.10
N SER A 4 15.40 11.72 -19.93
CA SER A 4 15.18 10.28 -19.99
C SER A 4 14.25 9.94 -18.83
N GLN A 5 12.95 9.88 -19.10
CA GLN A 5 12.00 9.32 -18.16
C GLN A 5 12.36 7.85 -18.00
N THR A 6 12.72 7.44 -16.78
CA THR A 6 12.87 6.01 -16.48
C THR A 6 11.51 5.36 -16.77
N PRO A 7 11.47 4.34 -17.64
CA PRO A 7 10.21 3.69 -17.98
C PRO A 7 9.57 3.07 -16.74
N ALA A 8 8.24 3.02 -16.74
CA ALA A 8 7.47 2.29 -15.74
C ALA A 8 7.92 0.81 -15.69
N LEU A 9 7.72 0.16 -14.55
CA LEU A 9 8.00 -1.27 -14.43
C LEU A 9 7.05 -2.05 -15.33
N SER A 10 7.56 -3.06 -16.03
CA SER A 10 6.69 -4.00 -16.75
C SER A 10 6.01 -4.98 -15.79
N ASP A 11 4.91 -5.59 -16.23
CA ASP A 11 4.21 -6.61 -15.44
C ASP A 11 5.13 -7.77 -15.02
N ALA A 12 6.03 -8.19 -15.92
CA ALA A 12 7.02 -9.24 -15.60
C ALA A 12 8.01 -8.80 -14.52
N GLN A 13 8.43 -7.53 -14.51
CA GLN A 13 9.29 -6.99 -13.45
C GLN A 13 8.53 -6.89 -12.12
N ILE A 14 7.27 -6.47 -12.16
CA ILE A 14 6.41 -6.39 -10.97
C ILE A 14 6.21 -7.78 -10.37
N ALA A 15 5.83 -8.77 -11.19
CA ALA A 15 5.66 -10.15 -10.77
C ALA A 15 6.94 -10.72 -10.14
N ALA A 16 8.10 -10.53 -10.79
CA ALA A 16 9.37 -11.00 -10.25
C ALA A 16 9.72 -10.38 -8.89
N ILE A 17 9.39 -9.09 -8.68
CA ILE A 17 9.62 -8.43 -7.37
C ILE A 17 8.62 -8.93 -6.32
N ILE A 18 7.37 -9.17 -6.70
CA ILE A 18 6.35 -9.72 -5.79
C ILE A 18 6.74 -11.14 -5.36
N ASP A 19 7.17 -12.00 -6.28
CA ASP A 19 7.52 -13.39 -6.00
C ASP A 19 8.73 -13.54 -5.08
N GLN A 20 9.65 -12.58 -5.06
CA GLN A 20 10.80 -12.60 -4.16
C GLN A 20 10.35 -12.49 -2.68
N PRO A 21 10.75 -13.39 -1.77
CA PRO A 21 10.50 -13.21 -0.34
C PRO A 21 11.18 -11.95 0.21
N LYS A 22 10.46 -11.22 1.08
CA LYS A 22 10.87 -9.92 1.63
C LYS A 22 10.49 -9.83 3.09
N LEU A 23 11.14 -8.95 3.84
CA LEU A 23 10.85 -8.71 5.26
C LEU A 23 10.67 -7.22 5.54
N VAL A 24 9.77 -6.92 6.47
CA VAL A 24 9.68 -5.63 7.15
C VAL A 24 9.73 -5.90 8.66
N ASP A 25 10.69 -5.26 9.33
CA ASP A 25 10.96 -5.46 10.76
C ASP A 25 11.01 -4.12 11.48
N GLU A 26 9.93 -3.35 11.33
CA GLU A 26 9.77 -2.05 11.96
C GLU A 26 8.36 -1.93 12.52
N ASN A 27 8.25 -1.50 13.78
CA ASN A 27 6.95 -1.27 14.40
C ASN A 27 6.17 -0.22 13.61
N VAL A 28 4.91 -0.53 13.35
CA VAL A 28 3.99 0.42 12.73
C VAL A 28 3.78 1.57 13.71
N HIS A 29 4.08 2.78 13.25
CA HIS A 29 3.79 4.03 13.92
C HIS A 29 3.27 5.02 12.89
N TRP A 30 2.47 6.00 13.32
CA TRP A 30 1.77 6.89 12.41
C TRP A 30 2.26 8.31 12.57
N ASP A 31 2.95 8.80 11.55
CA ASP A 31 3.40 10.18 11.47
C ASP A 31 2.32 11.06 10.87
N HIS A 32 2.16 12.26 11.41
CA HIS A 32 1.34 13.29 10.79
C HIS A 32 2.06 13.90 9.59
N GLN A 33 1.31 14.19 8.52
CA GLN A 33 1.85 15.02 7.47
C GLN A 33 1.88 16.49 7.94
N PRO A 34 3.04 17.20 7.90
CA PRO A 34 3.17 18.54 8.49
C PRO A 34 2.13 19.57 8.02
N ASN A 35 1.64 19.42 6.78
CA ASN A 35 0.70 20.35 6.15
C ASN A 35 -0.71 19.78 6.01
N ASN A 36 -0.98 18.60 6.57
CA ASN A 36 -2.28 17.94 6.46
C ASN A 36 -2.55 17.00 7.63
N SER A 37 -3.17 17.53 8.68
CA SER A 37 -3.50 16.78 9.91
C SER A 37 -4.43 15.59 9.66
N ASN A 38 -5.17 15.59 8.55
CA ASN A 38 -6.05 14.49 8.16
C ASN A 38 -5.30 13.34 7.51
N PHE A 39 -4.00 13.45 7.28
CA PHE A 39 -3.19 12.38 6.71
C PHE A 39 -2.17 11.89 7.72
N ARG A 40 -2.21 10.58 7.91
CA ARG A 40 -1.20 9.82 8.64
C ARG A 40 -0.48 8.91 7.67
N TRP A 41 0.80 8.72 7.88
CA TRP A 41 1.59 7.82 7.06
C TRP A 41 2.59 7.06 7.91
N TRP A 42 2.98 5.91 7.38
CA TRP A 42 4.08 5.11 7.90
C TRP A 42 4.92 4.66 6.71
N ARG A 43 6.23 4.56 6.91
CA ARG A 43 7.16 4.01 5.92
C ARG A 43 8.19 3.18 6.64
N ALA A 44 8.45 1.98 6.12
CA ALA A 44 9.56 1.16 6.53
C ALA A 44 10.40 0.74 5.31
N PRO A 45 11.73 0.57 5.47
CA PRO A 45 12.55 -0.11 4.49
C PRO A 45 12.14 -1.57 4.38
N VAL A 46 12.45 -2.18 3.23
CA VAL A 46 12.20 -3.61 2.98
C VAL A 46 13.55 -4.33 2.90
N PHE A 47 13.62 -5.52 3.48
CA PHE A 47 14.82 -6.34 3.56
C PHE A 47 14.63 -7.67 2.81
N SER A 48 15.73 -8.29 2.39
CA SER A 48 15.74 -9.70 1.97
C SER A 48 15.64 -10.63 3.17
N GLU A 49 15.50 -11.94 2.93
CA GLU A 49 15.49 -12.95 4.01
C GLU A 49 16.79 -12.99 4.81
N GLU A 50 17.90 -12.58 4.20
CA GLU A 50 19.21 -12.46 4.85
C GLU A 50 19.37 -11.16 5.67
N GLY A 51 18.31 -10.35 5.77
CA GLY A 51 18.33 -9.08 6.51
C GLY A 51 19.04 -7.94 5.78
N VAL A 52 19.29 -8.07 4.47
CA VAL A 52 19.92 -7.02 3.67
C VAL A 52 18.87 -6.07 3.13
N ALA A 53 19.04 -4.76 3.34
CA ALA A 53 18.11 -3.77 2.82
C ALA A 53 18.04 -3.82 1.27
N LEU A 54 16.83 -3.96 0.74
CA LEU A 54 16.57 -3.96 -0.70
C LEU A 54 16.57 -2.52 -1.21
N ALA A 55 17.62 -2.16 -1.96
CA ALA A 55 17.88 -0.80 -2.36
C ALA A 55 16.68 -0.13 -3.05
N GLY A 56 16.26 1.01 -2.49
CA GLY A 56 15.15 1.81 -3.00
C GLY A 56 13.76 1.23 -2.73
N MET A 57 13.63 0.06 -2.10
CA MET A 57 12.34 -0.51 -1.77
C MET A 57 11.84 -0.01 -0.41
N SER A 58 10.54 0.27 -0.34
CA SER A 58 9.88 0.67 0.90
C SER A 58 8.45 0.18 0.95
N CYS A 59 8.02 -0.25 2.13
CA CYS A 59 6.62 -0.42 2.45
C CYS A 59 6.08 0.91 2.97
N GLU A 60 4.94 1.35 2.47
CA GLU A 60 4.28 2.56 2.92
C GLU A 60 2.81 2.29 3.22
N MET A 61 2.33 2.87 4.31
CA MET A 61 0.91 2.95 4.60
C MET A 61 0.47 4.40 4.62
N GLY A 62 -0.67 4.67 4.01
CA GLY A 62 -1.31 5.97 4.04
C GLY A 62 -2.69 5.82 4.64
N PHE A 63 -3.02 6.64 5.61
CA PHE A 63 -4.36 6.71 6.19
C PHE A 63 -4.86 8.15 6.09
N ARG A 64 -6.03 8.32 5.49
CA ARG A 64 -6.72 9.61 5.45
C ARG A 64 -7.93 9.55 6.36
N LEU A 65 -7.99 10.46 7.33
CA LEU A 65 -9.17 10.73 8.13
C LEU A 65 -10.31 11.13 7.19
N GLY A 66 -11.38 10.34 7.17
CA GLY A 66 -12.60 10.66 6.45
C GLY A 66 -13.21 11.97 6.95
N VAL A 67 -13.90 12.69 6.06
CA VAL A 67 -14.75 13.82 6.47
C VAL A 67 -15.99 13.30 7.21
N ALA A 68 -16.45 12.11 6.84
CA ALA A 68 -17.51 11.38 7.51
C ALA A 68 -16.90 10.16 8.26
N PRO A 69 -17.46 9.77 9.43
CA PRO A 69 -16.96 8.62 10.21
C PRO A 69 -16.87 7.31 9.41
N GLU A 70 -17.74 7.14 8.41
CA GLU A 70 -17.82 5.95 7.58
C GLU A 70 -16.91 5.99 6.33
N ASP A 71 -16.24 7.12 6.06
CA ASP A 71 -15.32 7.25 4.93
C ASP A 71 -13.95 6.65 5.30
N CYS A 72 -13.72 5.39 4.92
CA CYS A 72 -12.37 4.86 4.89
C CYS A 72 -11.66 5.21 3.58
N ARG A 73 -10.46 5.76 3.71
CA ARG A 73 -9.50 5.87 2.62
C ARG A 73 -8.10 5.65 3.15
N TYR A 74 -7.65 4.41 3.04
CA TYR A 74 -6.28 4.06 3.37
C TYR A 74 -5.68 3.11 2.33
N SER A 75 -4.36 3.07 2.29
CA SER A 75 -3.61 2.33 1.30
C SER A 75 -2.38 1.67 1.91
N PHE A 76 -2.04 0.49 1.41
CA PHE A 76 -0.82 -0.24 1.72
C PHE A 76 -0.05 -0.40 0.41
N THR A 77 1.18 0.09 0.33
CA THR A 77 1.90 0.17 -0.94
C THR A 77 3.34 -0.30 -0.79
N LEU A 78 3.75 -1.22 -1.67
CA LEU A 78 5.14 -1.54 -1.92
C LEU A 78 5.65 -0.66 -3.06
N TYR A 79 6.67 0.15 -2.76
CA TYR A 79 7.33 1.00 -3.74
C TYR A 79 8.75 0.52 -4.03
N VAL A 80 9.24 0.87 -5.22
CA VAL A 80 10.68 0.92 -5.53
C VAL A 80 11.03 2.29 -6.08
N ARG A 81 12.14 2.85 -5.58
CA ARG A 81 12.73 4.08 -6.08
C ARG A 81 13.94 3.74 -6.96
N ARG A 82 13.87 4.14 -8.23
CA ARG A 82 14.98 4.09 -9.17
C ARG A 82 15.33 5.51 -9.56
N LEU A 83 16.52 5.99 -9.15
CA LEU A 83 16.94 7.37 -9.33
C LEU A 83 15.91 8.35 -8.72
N THR A 84 15.37 9.26 -9.52
CA THR A 84 14.35 10.24 -9.10
C THR A 84 12.94 9.65 -9.06
N ASN A 85 12.70 8.49 -9.69
CA ASN A 85 11.36 7.97 -9.91
C ASN A 85 10.99 6.97 -8.83
N LYS A 86 9.81 7.18 -8.22
CA LYS A 86 9.20 6.26 -7.28
C LYS A 86 8.05 5.54 -8.00
N SER A 87 8.20 4.24 -8.19
CA SER A 87 7.25 3.40 -8.90
C SER A 87 6.55 2.48 -7.90
N ARG A 88 5.22 2.42 -8.01
CA ARG A 88 4.40 1.46 -7.28
C ARG A 88 4.64 0.07 -7.86
N ILE A 89 4.88 -0.91 -7.01
CA ILE A 89 4.97 -2.32 -7.39
C ILE A 89 3.60 -2.97 -7.15
N TYR A 90 3.14 -2.89 -5.91
CA TYR A 90 1.87 -3.45 -5.46
C TYR A 90 1.20 -2.49 -4.49
N GLN A 91 -0.12 -2.37 -4.56
CA GLN A 91 -0.88 -1.59 -3.60
C GLN A 91 -2.24 -2.22 -3.34
N ILE A 92 -2.72 -2.13 -2.11
CA ILE A 92 -4.14 -2.26 -1.79
C ILE A 92 -4.67 -0.88 -1.45
N GLU A 93 -5.75 -0.46 -2.09
CA GLU A 93 -6.54 0.70 -1.69
C GLU A 93 -7.84 0.23 -1.06
N VAL A 94 -8.07 0.66 0.18
CA VAL A 94 -9.31 0.36 0.89
C VAL A 94 -10.19 1.59 0.89
N CYS A 95 -11.33 1.43 0.24
CA CYS A 95 -12.39 2.42 0.14
C CYS A 95 -13.72 1.77 0.53
N ARG A 96 -14.75 2.58 0.75
CA ARG A 96 -16.11 2.06 0.98
C ARG A 96 -16.59 1.18 -0.20
N PRO A 97 -17.20 0.01 0.05
CA PRO A 97 -17.66 -0.92 -0.98
C PRO A 97 -18.64 -0.31 -2.00
N ASP A 98 -19.46 0.65 -1.56
CA ASP A 98 -20.50 1.30 -2.36
C ASP A 98 -20.00 2.48 -3.20
N ARG A 99 -18.70 2.79 -3.16
CA ARG A 99 -18.10 3.90 -3.91
C ARG A 99 -17.27 3.42 -5.09
N ILE A 100 -17.39 4.14 -6.20
CA ILE A 100 -16.45 4.03 -7.32
C ILE A 100 -15.09 4.50 -6.83
N SER A 101 -14.12 3.59 -6.78
CA SER A 101 -12.77 3.84 -6.26
C SER A 101 -11.73 3.92 -7.37
N HIS A 102 -11.99 3.29 -8.52
CA HIS A 102 -11.13 3.35 -9.71
C HIS A 102 -11.96 3.48 -10.99
N ARG A 103 -11.48 4.32 -11.92
CA ARG A 103 -12.07 4.51 -13.24
C ARG A 103 -10.96 4.66 -14.28
N GLU A 104 -10.96 3.76 -15.25
CA GLU A 104 -10.16 3.84 -16.48
C GLU A 104 -11.05 3.48 -17.68
N PRO A 105 -10.65 3.78 -18.92
CA PRO A 105 -11.44 3.44 -20.09
C PRO A 105 -11.81 1.95 -20.13
N GLY A 106 -13.09 1.62 -20.02
CA GLY A 106 -13.59 0.24 -20.06
C GLY A 106 -13.55 -0.53 -18.73
N LYS A 107 -13.04 0.06 -17.64
CA LYS A 107 -13.01 -0.58 -16.31
C LYS A 107 -13.42 0.37 -15.20
N LEU A 108 -14.33 -0.09 -14.37
CA LEU A 108 -14.82 0.60 -13.19
C LEU A 108 -14.74 -0.37 -12.03
N LEU A 109 -14.02 0.02 -10.97
CA LEU A 109 -13.96 -0.75 -9.74
C LEU A 109 -14.71 -0.01 -8.65
N MET A 110 -15.46 -0.78 -7.85
CA MET A 110 -16.12 -0.29 -6.65
C MET A 110 -15.45 -0.88 -5.42
N GLY A 111 -15.34 -0.08 -4.36
CA GLY A 111 -14.79 -0.57 -3.10
C GLY A 111 -13.28 -0.79 -3.08
N PRO A 112 -12.82 -1.67 -2.17
CA PRO A 112 -11.42 -2.03 -2.08
C PRO A 112 -10.92 -2.69 -3.37
N HIS A 113 -9.72 -2.33 -3.79
CA HIS A 113 -9.11 -2.87 -5.00
C HIS A 113 -7.58 -2.87 -4.84
N GLN A 114 -6.90 -3.59 -5.73
CA GLN A 114 -5.44 -3.69 -5.72
C GLN A 114 -4.84 -3.15 -7.02
N HIS A 115 -3.59 -2.73 -6.95
CA HIS A 115 -2.80 -2.29 -8.09
C HIS A 115 -1.54 -3.13 -8.23
N PHE A 116 -1.18 -3.46 -9.46
CA PHE A 116 0.11 -4.00 -9.87
C PHE A 116 0.72 -2.99 -10.84
N GLY A 117 1.66 -2.16 -10.36
CA GLY A 117 2.09 -0.99 -11.13
C GLY A 117 0.92 -0.03 -11.39
N ASP A 118 0.61 0.22 -12.65
CA ASP A 118 -0.50 1.08 -13.07
C ASP A 118 -1.81 0.30 -13.30
N ARG A 119 -1.75 -1.03 -13.33
CA ARG A 119 -2.92 -1.89 -13.56
C ARG A 119 -3.69 -2.08 -12.26
N ALA A 120 -4.96 -1.68 -12.24
CA ALA A 120 -5.85 -1.88 -11.08
C ALA A 120 -6.73 -3.12 -11.28
N GLU A 121 -7.07 -3.85 -10.22
CA GLU A 121 -7.88 -5.08 -10.25
C GLU A 121 -8.72 -5.23 -8.99
N GLU A 122 -9.79 -6.02 -9.07
CA GLU A 122 -10.51 -6.48 -7.87
C GLU A 122 -9.61 -7.39 -7.02
N ILE A 123 -9.92 -7.48 -5.73
CA ILE A 123 -9.21 -8.35 -4.80
C ILE A 123 -9.96 -9.67 -4.75
N GLU A 124 -9.36 -10.75 -5.25
CA GLU A 124 -9.99 -12.08 -5.35
C GLU A 124 -9.23 -13.14 -4.50
N PRO A 125 -9.93 -13.99 -3.72
CA PRO A 125 -11.34 -13.86 -3.36
C PRO A 125 -11.56 -12.58 -2.56
N ALA A 126 -12.68 -11.88 -2.80
CA ALA A 126 -13.04 -10.69 -2.03
C ALA A 126 -13.22 -11.08 -0.56
N PRO A 127 -12.28 -10.73 0.33
CA PRO A 127 -12.42 -11.09 1.72
C PRO A 127 -13.55 -10.22 2.29
N ASN A 128 -14.34 -10.76 3.22
CA ASN A 128 -15.42 -10.01 3.88
C ASN A 128 -14.85 -9.02 4.91
N LEU A 129 -13.94 -8.16 4.46
CA LEU A 129 -13.29 -7.10 5.24
C LEU A 129 -13.97 -5.77 4.93
N CYS A 130 -14.14 -4.98 5.98
CA CYS A 130 -14.68 -3.64 5.92
C CYS A 130 -13.60 -2.60 6.26
N CYS A 131 -14.03 -1.34 6.33
CA CYS A 131 -13.20 -0.19 6.69
C CYS A 131 -12.56 -0.28 8.10
N ALA A 132 -13.12 -1.08 9.01
CA ALA A 132 -12.62 -1.23 10.37
C ALA A 132 -11.49 -2.28 10.48
N ASP A 133 -11.37 -3.16 9.48
CA ASP A 133 -10.48 -4.32 9.52
C ASP A 133 -9.06 -3.99 9.04
N HIS A 134 -8.49 -2.86 9.51
CA HIS A 134 -7.23 -2.33 8.97
C HIS A 134 -6.06 -3.29 9.14
N GLU A 135 -5.98 -4.02 10.25
CA GLU A 135 -4.94 -5.03 10.48
C GLU A 135 -5.07 -6.21 9.52
N GLN A 136 -6.31 -6.67 9.27
CA GLN A 136 -6.57 -7.76 8.32
C GLN A 136 -6.23 -7.34 6.89
N TRP A 137 -6.51 -6.08 6.52
CA TRP A 137 -6.06 -5.52 5.25
C TRP A 137 -4.54 -5.43 5.14
N PHE A 138 -3.85 -5.05 6.21
CA PHE A 138 -2.40 -5.04 6.28
C PHE A 138 -1.83 -6.44 6.05
N HIS A 139 -2.34 -7.47 6.75
CA HIS A 139 -1.90 -8.85 6.55
C HIS A 139 -2.20 -9.39 5.15
N LEU A 140 -3.33 -9.00 4.56
CA LEU A 140 -3.63 -9.34 3.17
C LEU A 140 -2.61 -8.72 2.22
N PHE A 141 -2.27 -7.45 2.41
CA PHE A 141 -1.24 -6.76 1.63
C PHE A 141 0.11 -7.48 1.76
N LEU A 142 0.55 -7.78 2.99
CA LEU A 142 1.81 -8.48 3.26
C LEU A 142 1.86 -9.83 2.55
N ARG A 143 0.80 -10.63 2.69
CA ARG A 143 0.68 -11.94 2.03
C ARG A 143 0.78 -11.83 0.52
N ASN A 144 0.00 -10.93 -0.08
CA ASN A 144 -0.05 -10.78 -1.53
C ASN A 144 1.24 -10.18 -2.12
N ALA A 145 1.98 -9.41 -1.33
CA ALA A 145 3.27 -8.85 -1.70
C ALA A 145 4.47 -9.76 -1.36
N ASN A 146 4.24 -10.95 -0.79
CA ASN A 146 5.26 -11.85 -0.26
C ASN A 146 6.24 -11.16 0.72
N ILE A 147 5.67 -10.48 1.74
CA ILE A 147 6.41 -9.77 2.78
C ILE A 147 6.12 -10.42 4.13
N GLY A 148 7.15 -10.94 4.80
CA GLY A 148 7.10 -11.31 6.21
C GLY A 148 7.18 -10.07 7.10
N PHE A 149 6.50 -10.12 8.25
CA PHE A 149 6.45 -9.02 9.21
C PHE A 149 6.83 -9.52 10.61
N GLY A 150 7.92 -8.97 11.14
CA GLY A 150 8.51 -9.39 12.42
C GLY A 150 8.19 -8.48 13.61
N ALA A 151 7.41 -7.43 13.40
CA ALA A 151 7.25 -6.32 14.34
C ALA A 151 5.81 -6.16 14.86
N GLU A 152 5.57 -5.11 15.66
CA GLU A 152 4.25 -4.79 16.20
C GLU A 152 3.43 -3.95 15.20
N TYR A 153 2.20 -4.38 14.95
CA TYR A 153 1.23 -3.59 14.19
C TYR A 153 0.41 -2.69 15.13
N ARG A 154 0.20 -1.43 14.75
CA ARG A 154 -0.65 -0.46 15.48
C ARG A 154 -1.62 0.22 14.53
N SER A 155 -2.89 0.29 14.93
CA SER A 155 -3.94 0.89 14.10
C SER A 155 -3.75 2.41 13.98
N PRO A 156 -4.02 3.04 12.82
CA PRO A 156 -3.99 4.51 12.70
C PRO A 156 -5.01 5.20 13.59
N THR A 157 -6.02 4.48 14.05
CA THR A 157 -7.10 4.96 14.93
C THR A 157 -6.87 4.63 16.40
N GLU A 158 -5.81 3.90 16.73
CA GLU A 158 -5.51 3.50 18.12
C GLU A 158 -5.29 4.75 18.99
N GLY A 159 -5.94 4.79 20.16
CA GLY A 159 -5.90 5.93 21.08
C GLY A 159 -6.61 7.20 20.61
N SER A 160 -7.25 7.19 19.44
CA SER A 160 -8.04 8.32 18.94
C SER A 160 -9.52 8.10 19.29
N LEU A 161 -10.04 8.90 20.23
CA LEU A 161 -11.49 9.03 20.43
C LEU A 161 -12.04 9.79 19.23
N PHE A 162 -12.65 9.08 18.30
CA PHE A 162 -13.53 9.69 17.30
C PHE A 162 -14.84 10.10 17.96
#